data_AF-A0A7K4NRG3-F1
#
_entry.id   AF-A0A7K4NRG3-F1
#
_cell.length_a   1.000
_cell.length_b   1.000
_cell.length_c   1.000
_cell.angle_alpha   90.00
_cell.angle_beta   90.00
_cell.angle_gamma   90.00
#
_symmetry.space_group_name_H-M   'P 1'
#
loop_
_entity.id
_entity.type
_entity.pdbx_description
1 polymer ?
#
loop_
_entity_poly.entity_id
_entity_poly.type
_entity_poly.pdbx_seq_one_letter_code
_entity_poly.pdbx_strand_id
1 'polypeptide(L)'
;MTSSASIILISGSLGLALLVVFGLFAFPAELEYSEPAAEVEPAAEVEPAAEVEPTAEVELAAEVEPAAEVEQVDFEAGEGLELNCNPEVDKDGDDIPDNLDVKGPIDWSNCSLFGLDLSNLQLSGANLSGSSLYAADISNTDLSGANLSHAQIYKANISNTNFTYADLSYANLCGAAYDENNPNELPGVGTVYFDFTGANLSHADLDHSSLRDADLTDALVMYTNFNDADLLRVDLSGKDLTGTILTEADLTQANLTGVDLSGKDFGLSTMSGKEKTGTVFTGANLSNTNLTGTDLSGKDLTDTIFTGANLSDTNLTGTDLSGKDLTDTILTGANLSDTNLTGTDLSGKDLTQTVLSGVNLSNTNLTEMILTGADLSNANLSGVDLSGKNLTDTILTGADLSNAKLLDVNLTGANLQNADLRYTLLIDANLLNAILTGADLSQAVLSGAILTGANLEDAILTNAILNCIGHSICI
;
A
#
# COMPACT_ATOMS: atom_id res chain seq x y z
N MET A 1 -13.74 33.08 49.70
CA MET A 1 -13.82 31.93 50.62
C MET A 1 -15.27 31.52 50.75
N THR A 2 -15.53 30.24 50.41
CA THR A 2 -16.69 29.36 50.71
C THR A 2 -18.09 29.80 50.22
N SER A 3 -18.67 29.15 49.19
CA SER A 3 -19.38 27.84 49.15
C SER A 3 -20.83 27.98 49.68
N SER A 4 -21.94 27.43 49.15
CA SER A 4 -22.25 26.21 48.38
C SER A 4 -23.64 26.37 47.70
N ALA A 5 -23.90 25.81 46.51
CA ALA A 5 -24.71 24.61 46.22
C ALA A 5 -26.23 24.77 45.91
N SER A 6 -26.56 24.33 44.68
CA SER A 6 -27.67 23.45 44.21
C SER A 6 -29.15 23.81 44.43
N ILE A 7 -29.90 23.94 43.32
CA ILE A 7 -31.35 23.66 43.24
C ILE A 7 -31.72 22.95 41.92
N ILE A 8 -32.56 21.92 42.09
CA ILE A 8 -33.23 20.99 41.17
C ILE A 8 -34.31 21.70 40.33
N LEU A 9 -34.50 21.30 39.07
CA LEU A 9 -35.66 21.70 38.25
C LEU A 9 -36.52 20.48 37.86
N ILE A 10 -37.78 20.52 38.32
CA ILE A 10 -38.92 19.75 37.82
C ILE A 10 -39.85 20.77 37.15
N SER A 11 -40.39 20.48 35.97
CA SER A 11 -41.66 21.09 35.53
C SER A 11 -42.37 20.22 34.51
N GLY A 12 -43.63 19.90 34.81
CA GLY A 12 -44.57 19.16 33.96
C GLY A 12 -45.55 20.05 33.18
N SER A 13 -45.96 19.50 32.04
CA SER A 13 -47.25 19.49 31.31
C SER A 13 -48.37 20.54 31.53
N LEU A 14 -48.85 21.08 30.40
CA LEU A 14 -50.23 21.18 29.84
C LEU A 14 -50.20 22.31 28.77
N GLY A 15 -50.78 22.30 27.56
CA GLY A 15 -51.68 21.44 26.80
C GLY A 15 -52.43 22.33 25.80
N LEU A 16 -52.62 21.93 24.53
CA LEU A 16 -53.79 22.29 23.71
C LEU A 16 -53.87 21.43 22.44
N ALA A 17 -55.07 20.93 22.16
CA ALA A 17 -55.45 20.05 21.07
C ALA A 17 -55.92 20.85 19.83
N LEU A 18 -55.75 20.29 18.62
CA LEU A 18 -56.66 20.56 17.50
C LEU A 18 -56.76 19.37 16.51
N LEU A 19 -57.98 18.82 16.51
CA LEU A 19 -58.79 18.11 15.52
C LEU A 19 -58.24 17.41 14.25
N VAL A 20 -58.81 16.22 14.07
CA VAL A 20 -58.84 15.24 12.98
C VAL A 20 -59.67 15.71 11.76
N VAL A 21 -59.25 15.35 10.53
CA VAL A 21 -60.16 14.90 9.44
C VAL A 21 -59.50 13.78 8.61
N PHE A 22 -60.29 12.72 8.41
CA PHE A 22 -60.08 11.47 7.68
C PHE A 22 -59.99 11.62 6.14
N GLY A 23 -59.31 10.67 5.48
CA GLY A 23 -59.43 10.42 4.04
C GLY A 23 -58.86 9.06 3.62
N LEU A 24 -59.71 8.01 3.64
CA LEU A 24 -59.53 6.73 2.94
C LEU A 24 -59.84 6.88 1.45
N PHE A 25 -59.08 6.23 0.56
CA PHE A 25 -59.53 5.61 -0.71
C PHE A 25 -58.43 4.59 -1.12
N ALA A 26 -58.61 3.27 -1.04
CA ALA A 26 -59.47 2.35 -1.81
C ALA A 26 -59.08 2.24 -3.31
N PHE A 27 -58.53 1.08 -3.67
CA PHE A 27 -58.28 0.59 -5.04
C PHE A 27 -59.54 0.57 -5.92
N PRO A 28 -59.35 0.58 -7.24
CA PRO A 28 -60.13 -0.28 -8.11
C PRO A 28 -59.25 -1.27 -8.89
N ALA A 29 -59.75 -2.50 -9.00
CA ALA A 29 -59.31 -3.52 -9.91
C ALA A 29 -60.28 -3.56 -11.11
N GLU A 30 -59.73 -3.74 -12.32
CA GLU A 30 -60.39 -4.25 -13.54
C GLU A 30 -59.23 -4.76 -14.42
N LEU A 31 -58.96 -6.06 -14.47
CA LEU A 31 -59.50 -7.07 -15.41
C LEU A 31 -59.43 -6.66 -16.89
N GLU A 32 -58.42 -7.19 -17.60
CA GLU A 32 -58.59 -7.55 -19.01
C GLU A 32 -57.67 -8.72 -19.42
N TYR A 33 -58.33 -9.85 -19.65
CA TYR A 33 -58.16 -10.92 -20.64
C TYR A 33 -56.80 -11.36 -21.20
N SER A 34 -56.70 -12.68 -21.26
CA SER A 34 -55.68 -13.59 -21.76
C SER A 34 -55.66 -13.82 -23.27
N GLU A 35 -54.49 -14.32 -23.73
CA GLU A 35 -54.16 -15.19 -24.90
C GLU A 35 -53.33 -14.55 -26.04
N PRO A 36 -52.53 -15.33 -26.81
CA PRO A 36 -51.94 -16.65 -26.56
C PRO A 36 -50.41 -16.71 -26.83
N ALA A 37 -49.83 -17.88 -26.53
CA ALA A 37 -48.45 -18.27 -26.80
C ALA A 37 -48.07 -18.17 -28.29
N ALA A 38 -46.85 -17.68 -28.56
CA ALA A 38 -46.20 -17.78 -29.87
C ALA A 38 -44.92 -18.63 -29.74
N GLU A 39 -45.07 -19.85 -30.25
CA GLU A 39 -44.13 -20.68 -31.00
C GLU A 39 -42.63 -20.69 -30.62
N VAL A 40 -42.23 -21.84 -30.07
CA VAL A 40 -40.85 -22.33 -30.02
C VAL A 40 -40.42 -22.70 -31.45
N GLU A 41 -39.40 -22.04 -31.98
CA GLU A 41 -38.73 -22.50 -33.19
C GLU A 41 -37.83 -23.72 -32.90
N PRO A 42 -37.79 -24.73 -33.78
CA PRO A 42 -37.07 -25.97 -33.54
C PRO A 42 -35.55 -25.79 -33.70
N ALA A 43 -34.83 -26.54 -32.87
CA ALA A 43 -33.39 -26.69 -32.90
C ALA A 43 -32.88 -27.08 -34.31
N ALA A 44 -31.90 -26.33 -34.80
CA ALA A 44 -31.15 -26.70 -35.99
C ALA A 44 -30.32 -27.97 -35.71
N GLU A 45 -30.36 -28.88 -36.68
CA GLU A 45 -29.75 -30.20 -36.67
C GLU A 45 -28.22 -30.15 -36.53
N VAL A 46 -27.71 -31.09 -35.76
CA VAL A 46 -26.29 -31.37 -35.55
C VAL A 46 -25.76 -32.14 -36.76
N GLU A 47 -24.78 -31.60 -37.49
CA GLU A 47 -23.92 -32.38 -38.37
C GLU A 47 -22.72 -32.95 -37.61
N PRO A 48 -22.25 -34.18 -37.93
CA PRO A 48 -21.25 -34.88 -37.15
C PRO A 48 -19.81 -34.42 -37.42
N ALA A 49 -19.00 -34.60 -36.38
CA ALA A 49 -17.62 -34.19 -36.22
C ALA A 49 -16.66 -34.64 -37.34
N ALA A 50 -15.78 -33.72 -37.74
CA ALA A 50 -14.48 -34.04 -38.31
C ALA A 50 -13.44 -34.09 -37.18
N GLU A 51 -12.74 -35.21 -37.08
CA GLU A 51 -11.63 -35.47 -36.17
C GLU A 51 -10.47 -34.48 -36.39
N VAL A 52 -9.97 -33.89 -35.31
CA VAL A 52 -8.62 -33.31 -35.26
C VAL A 52 -7.97 -33.70 -33.93
N GLU A 53 -6.78 -34.28 -34.06
CA GLU A 53 -5.83 -34.78 -33.05
C GLU A 53 -5.27 -33.69 -32.10
N PRO A 54 -4.63 -34.08 -30.98
CA PRO A 54 -4.47 -33.23 -29.80
C PRO A 54 -3.15 -32.46 -29.81
N THR A 55 -3.22 -31.12 -29.69
CA THR A 55 -2.10 -30.30 -29.21
C THR A 55 -2.64 -29.01 -28.62
N ALA A 56 -2.41 -28.79 -27.32
CA ALA A 56 -1.81 -27.57 -26.76
C ALA A 56 -2.09 -27.55 -25.26
N GLU A 57 -1.00 -27.41 -24.52
CA GLU A 57 -0.94 -27.21 -23.09
C GLU A 57 -1.78 -26.00 -22.67
N VAL A 58 -2.34 -26.09 -21.46
CA VAL A 58 -3.05 -25.01 -20.79
C VAL A 58 -2.06 -23.87 -20.56
N GLU A 59 -2.16 -22.80 -21.34
CA GLU A 59 -1.42 -21.56 -21.07
C GLU A 59 -1.92 -20.96 -19.75
N LEU A 60 -0.95 -20.78 -18.86
CA LEU A 60 -1.01 -20.08 -17.60
C LEU A 60 -1.50 -18.64 -17.82
N ALA A 61 -2.12 -18.10 -16.77
CA ALA A 61 -2.57 -16.72 -16.67
C ALA A 61 -1.56 -15.72 -17.26
N ALA A 62 -2.08 -14.73 -17.98
CA ALA A 62 -1.34 -13.61 -18.53
C ALA A 62 -0.36 -13.04 -17.49
N GLU A 63 0.93 -13.17 -17.79
CA GLU A 63 1.98 -12.42 -17.14
C GLU A 63 1.64 -10.94 -17.29
N VAL A 64 1.56 -10.23 -16.16
CA VAL A 64 1.62 -8.78 -16.14
C VAL A 64 2.96 -8.43 -16.79
N GLU A 65 2.93 -7.80 -17.97
CA GLU A 65 4.17 -7.32 -18.58
C GLU A 65 4.86 -6.40 -17.56
N PRO A 66 6.14 -6.63 -17.25
CA PRO A 66 6.87 -5.75 -16.34
C PRO A 66 6.80 -4.33 -16.90
N ALA A 67 6.53 -3.37 -16.01
CA ALA A 67 6.62 -1.96 -16.33
C ALA A 67 7.94 -1.73 -17.10
N ALA A 68 7.84 -1.05 -18.23
CA ALA A 68 8.95 -0.80 -19.14
C ALA A 68 10.21 -0.46 -18.34
N GLU A 69 11.28 -1.22 -18.55
CA GLU A 69 12.60 -0.95 -18.01
C GLU A 69 12.91 0.53 -18.25
N VAL A 70 12.92 1.33 -17.19
CA VAL A 70 13.54 2.64 -17.23
C VAL A 70 15.03 2.35 -17.23
N GLU A 71 15.61 2.18 -18.43
CA GLU A 71 17.07 2.20 -18.58
C GLU A 71 17.56 3.47 -17.87
N GLN A 72 18.35 3.29 -16.82
CA GLN A 72 19.15 4.35 -16.24
C GLN A 72 20.04 4.87 -17.38
N VAL A 73 19.65 5.99 -17.97
CA VAL A 73 20.53 6.72 -18.86
C VAL A 73 21.58 7.30 -17.93
N ASP A 74 22.72 6.62 -17.82
CA ASP A 74 23.96 7.22 -17.32
C ASP A 74 24.21 8.47 -18.19
N PHE A 75 23.63 9.60 -17.80
CA PHE A 75 23.82 10.87 -18.48
C PHE A 75 25.25 11.32 -18.17
N GLU A 76 26.17 10.95 -19.05
CA GLU A 76 27.49 11.58 -19.09
C GLU A 76 27.29 13.09 -19.26
N ALA A 77 28.03 13.87 -18.48
CA ALA A 77 27.94 15.33 -18.41
C ALA A 77 27.90 15.96 -19.81
N GLY A 78 26.73 16.48 -20.23
CA GLY A 78 26.56 17.26 -21.45
C GLY A 78 26.30 16.47 -22.73
N GLU A 79 26.12 15.14 -22.70
CA GLU A 79 25.64 14.43 -23.90
C GLU A 79 24.17 14.79 -24.16
N GLY A 80 23.88 15.38 -25.33
CA GLY A 80 22.50 15.60 -25.81
C GLY A 80 21.89 16.97 -25.59
N LEU A 81 22.59 17.95 -24.99
CA LEU A 81 22.12 19.34 -24.95
C LEU A 81 22.72 20.15 -26.09
N GLU A 82 21.86 20.56 -27.02
CA GLU A 82 22.18 21.64 -27.95
C GLU A 82 22.11 22.97 -27.19
N LEU A 83 23.25 23.39 -26.64
CA LEU A 83 23.39 24.72 -26.04
C LEU A 83 23.35 25.79 -27.14
N ASN A 84 22.74 26.92 -26.80
CA ASN A 84 22.59 28.08 -27.69
C ASN A 84 22.26 29.29 -26.82
N CYS A 85 23.29 29.80 -26.14
CA CYS A 85 23.13 30.93 -25.25
C CYS A 85 22.72 32.18 -26.05
N ASN A 86 21.87 33.03 -25.46
CA ASN A 86 21.40 34.25 -26.14
C ASN A 86 22.60 35.16 -26.50
N PRO A 87 22.82 35.54 -27.78
CA PRO A 87 23.95 36.39 -28.18
C PRO A 87 23.96 37.81 -27.59
N GLU A 88 22.84 38.26 -27.01
CA GLU A 88 22.82 39.53 -26.25
C GLU A 88 23.53 39.40 -24.89
N VAL A 89 23.59 38.17 -24.37
CA VAL A 89 24.14 37.79 -23.07
C VAL A 89 25.51 37.13 -23.19
N ASP A 90 25.74 36.34 -24.23
CA ASP A 90 27.02 35.73 -24.62
C ASP A 90 27.58 36.45 -25.85
N LYS A 91 28.57 37.33 -25.68
CA LYS A 91 29.11 38.14 -26.79
C LYS A 91 30.31 37.53 -27.48
N ASP A 92 31.01 36.59 -26.83
CA ASP A 92 32.17 35.93 -27.41
C ASP A 92 31.85 34.56 -28.05
N GLY A 93 30.62 34.07 -27.84
CA GLY A 93 30.04 32.91 -28.50
C GLY A 93 30.53 31.59 -27.92
N ASP A 94 30.88 31.57 -26.63
CA ASP A 94 31.36 30.37 -25.94
C ASP A 94 30.26 29.63 -25.15
N ASP A 95 29.01 30.06 -25.33
CA ASP A 95 27.80 29.63 -24.63
C ASP A 95 27.76 29.94 -23.12
N ILE A 96 28.73 30.70 -22.59
CA ILE A 96 28.77 31.13 -21.19
C ILE A 96 28.26 32.59 -21.11
N PRO A 97 27.33 32.91 -20.19
CA PRO A 97 26.81 34.26 -20.11
C PRO A 97 27.83 35.26 -19.54
N ASP A 98 28.05 36.38 -20.22
CA ASP A 98 28.99 37.44 -19.80
C ASP A 98 28.50 38.25 -18.59
N ASN A 99 27.19 38.25 -18.33
CA ASN A 99 26.52 39.12 -17.37
C ASN A 99 26.37 38.49 -15.97
N LEU A 100 27.43 37.84 -15.47
CA LEU A 100 27.47 37.21 -14.14
C LEU A 100 27.35 38.20 -12.96
N ASP A 101 27.27 39.51 -13.22
CA ASP A 101 27.06 40.53 -12.18
C ASP A 101 25.58 40.70 -11.78
N VAL A 102 24.68 39.90 -12.37
CA VAL A 102 23.26 39.73 -12.01
C VAL A 102 22.52 41.08 -11.88
N LYS A 103 22.39 41.81 -12.98
CA LYS A 103 21.67 43.08 -13.04
C LYS A 103 20.44 43.01 -13.93
N GLY A 104 19.28 43.26 -13.32
CA GLY A 104 18.00 43.27 -14.04
C GLY A 104 17.50 41.86 -14.33
N PRO A 105 16.55 41.69 -15.27
CA PRO A 105 16.07 40.38 -15.68
C PRO A 105 17.20 39.52 -16.24
N ILE A 106 17.30 38.28 -15.77
CA ILE A 106 18.32 37.32 -16.19
C ILE A 106 17.69 36.28 -17.12
N ASP A 107 18.30 36.10 -18.27
CA ASP A 107 17.98 35.05 -19.23
C ASP A 107 19.29 34.31 -19.60
N TRP A 108 19.49 33.18 -18.95
CA TRP A 108 20.58 32.23 -19.17
C TRP A 108 20.05 30.92 -19.77
N SER A 109 18.90 30.97 -20.44
CA SER A 109 18.33 29.78 -21.09
C SER A 109 19.29 29.21 -22.13
N ASN A 110 19.41 27.87 -22.12
CA ASN A 110 20.31 27.10 -22.99
C ASN A 110 21.80 27.52 -22.93
N CYS A 111 22.22 28.22 -21.87
CA CYS A 111 23.62 28.57 -21.66
C CYS A 111 24.37 27.49 -20.86
N SER A 112 25.69 27.47 -21.01
CA SER A 112 26.61 26.72 -20.17
C SER A 112 26.93 27.49 -18.90
N LEU A 113 26.57 26.92 -17.75
CA LEU A 113 26.92 27.37 -16.41
C LEU A 113 27.84 26.35 -15.71
N PHE A 114 28.47 25.48 -16.50
CA PHE A 114 29.29 24.36 -16.05
C PHE A 114 30.36 24.81 -15.03
N GLY A 115 30.32 24.22 -13.83
CA GLY A 115 31.32 24.42 -12.79
C GLY A 115 31.47 25.87 -12.29
N LEU A 116 30.54 26.77 -12.63
CA LEU A 116 30.59 28.15 -12.19
C LEU A 116 30.22 28.28 -10.72
N ASP A 117 30.87 29.22 -10.03
CA ASP A 117 30.43 29.69 -8.71
C ASP A 117 29.33 30.75 -8.91
N LEU A 118 28.11 30.30 -8.71
CA LEU A 118 26.88 31.08 -8.77
C LEU A 118 26.23 31.19 -7.39
N SER A 119 27.02 31.00 -6.32
CA SER A 119 26.54 31.03 -4.95
C SER A 119 26.15 32.44 -4.51
N ASN A 120 25.20 32.55 -3.59
CA ASN A 120 24.75 33.80 -2.99
C ASN A 120 24.15 34.82 -3.99
N LEU A 121 23.71 34.36 -5.16
CA LEU A 121 23.13 35.22 -6.18
C LEU A 121 21.63 35.47 -5.93
N GLN A 122 21.09 36.51 -6.57
CA GLN A 122 19.67 36.85 -6.55
C GLN A 122 19.10 36.63 -7.95
N LEU A 123 18.64 35.41 -8.21
CA LEU A 123 18.14 34.94 -9.50
C LEU A 123 16.62 34.70 -9.48
N SER A 124 15.89 35.39 -8.60
CA SER A 124 14.44 35.30 -8.51
C SER A 124 13.79 35.63 -9.86
N GLY A 125 12.96 34.74 -10.39
CA GLY A 125 12.28 34.90 -11.68
C GLY A 125 13.20 34.83 -12.90
N ALA A 126 14.47 34.42 -12.73
CA ALA A 126 15.40 34.24 -13.84
C ALA A 126 14.95 33.09 -14.76
N ASN A 127 15.32 33.18 -16.04
CA ASN A 127 15.12 32.11 -17.00
C ASN A 127 16.43 31.33 -17.18
N LEU A 128 16.47 30.08 -16.72
CA LEU A 128 17.57 29.13 -16.85
C LEU A 128 17.12 27.85 -17.58
N SER A 129 16.00 27.90 -18.31
CA SER A 129 15.45 26.72 -18.99
C SER A 129 16.45 26.09 -19.95
N GLY A 130 16.61 24.77 -19.92
CA GLY A 130 17.52 24.03 -20.79
C GLY A 130 19.01 24.33 -20.59
N SER A 131 19.37 25.12 -19.58
CA SER A 131 20.78 25.44 -19.29
C SER A 131 21.51 24.25 -18.65
N SER A 132 22.84 24.25 -18.76
CA SER A 132 23.70 23.25 -18.11
C SER A 132 24.35 23.86 -16.87
N LEU A 133 23.83 23.52 -15.69
CA LEU A 133 24.41 23.83 -14.37
C LEU A 133 25.26 22.67 -13.83
N TYR A 134 25.76 21.80 -14.70
CA TYR A 134 26.57 20.65 -14.29
C TYR A 134 27.70 21.08 -13.36
N ALA A 135 27.78 20.46 -12.18
CA ALA A 135 28.78 20.74 -11.15
C ALA A 135 28.91 22.23 -10.73
N ALA A 136 27.92 23.08 -11.04
CA ALA A 136 27.90 24.46 -10.60
C ALA A 136 27.66 24.55 -9.09
N ASP A 137 28.13 25.61 -8.45
CA ASP A 137 27.75 25.96 -7.09
C ASP A 137 26.65 27.02 -7.12
N ILE A 138 25.41 26.63 -6.82
CA ILE A 138 24.27 27.55 -6.67
C ILE A 138 23.82 27.66 -5.22
N SER A 139 24.71 27.37 -4.27
CA SER A 139 24.37 27.40 -2.85
C SER A 139 24.00 28.81 -2.37
N ASN A 140 23.03 28.87 -1.45
CA ASN A 140 22.52 30.13 -0.89
C ASN A 140 21.95 31.13 -1.94
N THR A 141 21.64 30.64 -3.14
CA THR A 141 21.09 31.46 -4.22
C THR A 141 19.57 31.48 -4.19
N ASP A 142 18.98 32.64 -4.45
CA ASP A 142 17.54 32.78 -4.57
C ASP A 142 17.11 32.51 -6.02
N LEU A 143 16.46 31.38 -6.27
CA LEU A 143 15.87 30.98 -7.55
C LEU A 143 14.33 30.97 -7.47
N SER A 144 13.74 31.71 -6.53
CA SER A 144 12.29 31.75 -6.38
C SER A 144 11.59 32.22 -7.66
N GLY A 145 10.58 31.47 -8.11
CA GLY A 145 9.85 31.73 -9.35
C GLY A 145 10.68 31.62 -10.64
N ALA A 146 11.92 31.13 -10.57
CA ALA A 146 12.77 30.96 -11.75
C ALA A 146 12.26 29.81 -12.63
N ASN A 147 12.53 29.89 -13.93
CA ASN A 147 12.28 28.82 -14.87
C ASN A 147 13.56 28.00 -15.04
N LEU A 148 13.60 26.78 -14.51
CA LEU A 148 14.66 25.79 -14.67
C LEU A 148 14.17 24.55 -15.45
N SER A 149 13.06 24.65 -16.20
CA SER A 149 12.52 23.51 -16.94
C SER A 149 13.59 22.95 -17.89
N HIS A 150 13.76 21.62 -17.92
CA HIS A 150 14.78 20.92 -18.72
C HIS A 150 16.25 21.26 -18.39
N ALA A 151 16.53 22.03 -17.34
CA ALA A 151 17.90 22.35 -16.95
C ALA A 151 18.64 21.09 -16.44
N GLN A 152 19.94 21.03 -16.68
CA GLN A 152 20.80 19.99 -16.09
C GLN A 152 21.50 20.55 -14.85
N ILE A 153 21.04 20.14 -13.68
CA ILE A 153 21.57 20.52 -12.35
C ILE A 153 22.36 19.32 -11.76
N TYR A 154 22.78 18.39 -12.63
CA TYR A 154 23.51 17.18 -12.26
C TYR A 154 24.79 17.51 -11.48
N LYS A 155 24.94 16.89 -10.30
CA LYS A 155 26.06 17.10 -9.36
C LYS A 155 26.29 18.55 -8.92
N ALA A 156 25.31 19.44 -9.07
CA ALA A 156 25.43 20.82 -8.60
C ALA A 156 25.30 20.89 -7.06
N ASN A 157 26.00 21.84 -6.45
CA ASN A 157 25.78 22.19 -5.05
C ASN A 157 24.55 23.10 -4.94
N ILE A 158 23.45 22.54 -4.44
CA ILE A 158 22.16 23.24 -4.26
C ILE A 158 21.84 23.55 -2.79
N SER A 159 22.86 23.53 -1.93
CA SER A 159 22.68 23.74 -0.49
C SER A 159 22.09 25.13 -0.19
N ASN A 160 21.01 25.19 0.58
CA ASN A 160 20.33 26.45 0.95
C ASN A 160 19.81 27.26 -0.24
N THR A 161 19.62 26.63 -1.40
CA THR A 161 19.03 27.28 -2.57
C THR A 161 17.52 27.37 -2.40
N ASN A 162 16.95 28.53 -2.69
CA ASN A 162 15.50 28.75 -2.63
C ASN A 162 14.87 28.46 -4.01
N PHE A 163 14.12 27.36 -4.12
CA PHE A 163 13.36 26.99 -5.32
C PHE A 163 11.87 27.29 -5.20
N THR A 164 11.46 28.12 -4.24
CA THR A 164 10.04 28.46 -4.02
C THR A 164 9.36 28.92 -5.32
N TYR A 165 8.29 28.24 -5.75
CA TYR A 165 7.55 28.45 -7.01
C TYR A 165 8.38 28.37 -8.30
N ALA A 166 9.59 27.79 -8.26
CA ALA A 166 10.39 27.56 -9.45
C ALA A 166 9.78 26.45 -10.32
N ASP A 167 9.94 26.56 -11.64
CA ASP A 167 9.62 25.46 -12.56
C ASP A 167 10.86 24.61 -12.79
N LEU A 168 10.89 23.40 -12.24
CA LEU A 168 11.95 22.41 -12.38
C LEU A 168 11.46 21.20 -13.20
N SER A 169 10.37 21.36 -13.96
CA SER A 169 9.83 20.24 -14.73
C SER A 169 10.85 19.72 -15.75
N TYR A 170 10.97 18.40 -15.84
CA TYR A 170 11.96 17.72 -16.68
C TYR A 170 13.43 18.09 -16.40
N ALA A 171 13.72 18.78 -15.30
CA ALA A 171 15.10 19.08 -14.93
C ALA A 171 15.80 17.81 -14.44
N ASN A 172 17.10 17.71 -14.71
CA ASN A 172 17.95 16.63 -14.20
C ASN A 172 18.72 17.11 -12.98
N LEU A 173 18.32 16.66 -11.80
CA LEU A 173 18.96 16.91 -10.51
C LEU A 173 19.60 15.64 -9.93
N CYS A 174 19.95 14.67 -10.78
CA CYS A 174 20.59 13.43 -10.32
C CYS A 174 21.86 13.76 -9.51
N GLY A 175 22.01 13.12 -8.35
CA GLY A 175 23.10 13.38 -7.40
C GLY A 175 23.21 14.83 -6.90
N ALA A 176 22.19 15.68 -7.10
CA ALA A 176 22.19 17.03 -6.54
C ALA A 176 22.15 16.95 -5.01
N ALA A 177 22.80 17.92 -4.37
CA ALA A 177 22.98 17.98 -2.91
C ALA A 177 23.72 16.79 -2.26
N TYR A 178 24.24 15.85 -3.05
CA TYR A 178 25.02 14.71 -2.57
C TYR A 178 26.47 15.12 -2.28
N ASP A 179 26.87 15.10 -1.00
CA ASP A 179 28.29 15.18 -0.60
C ASP A 179 28.83 13.77 -0.34
N GLU A 180 29.60 13.25 -1.31
CA GLU A 180 30.27 11.93 -1.21
C GLU A 180 31.19 11.82 0.02
N ASN A 181 31.70 12.95 0.53
CA ASN A 181 32.64 12.99 1.64
C ASN A 181 31.95 13.09 3.00
N ASN A 182 30.69 13.51 3.03
CA ASN A 182 29.94 13.58 4.27
C ASN A 182 28.43 13.34 4.08
N PRO A 183 28.03 12.09 3.79
CA PRO A 183 26.64 11.75 3.56
C PRO A 183 25.76 11.87 4.80
N ASN A 184 26.30 12.20 5.99
CA ASN A 184 25.56 12.23 7.26
C ASN A 184 25.69 13.55 8.05
N GLU A 185 26.63 14.45 7.72
CA GLU A 185 26.79 15.74 8.42
C GLU A 185 27.49 16.76 7.50
N LEU A 186 26.85 17.83 7.01
CA LEU A 186 27.65 18.89 6.36
C LEU A 186 28.49 19.63 7.43
N PRO A 187 29.84 19.58 7.39
CA PRO A 187 30.65 20.08 8.49
C PRO A 187 30.66 21.61 8.52
N GLY A 188 30.02 22.19 9.54
CA GLY A 188 30.21 23.60 9.92
C GLY A 188 29.19 24.61 9.37
N VAL A 189 28.11 24.15 8.74
CA VAL A 189 26.95 24.99 8.36
C VAL A 189 25.75 24.47 9.16
N GLY A 190 24.72 25.28 9.41
CA GLY A 190 23.51 24.83 10.11
C GLY A 190 22.76 23.72 9.35
N THR A 191 21.52 23.43 9.75
CA THR A 191 20.60 22.60 8.96
C THR A 191 20.58 23.10 7.51
N VAL A 192 21.05 22.29 6.57
CA VAL A 192 20.90 22.60 5.15
C VAL A 192 19.42 22.50 4.82
N TYR A 193 18.93 23.52 4.14
CA TYR A 193 17.51 23.69 3.88
C TYR A 193 17.28 23.67 2.37
N PHE A 194 16.41 22.78 1.89
CA PHE A 194 15.98 22.74 0.51
C PHE A 194 14.52 23.18 0.45
N ASP A 195 14.28 24.41 -0.03
CA ASP A 195 12.93 24.95 -0.12
C ASP A 195 12.39 24.77 -1.54
N PHE A 196 11.50 23.80 -1.71
CA PHE A 196 10.78 23.55 -2.95
C PHE A 196 9.31 23.96 -2.83
N THR A 197 8.97 24.88 -1.91
CA THR A 197 7.58 25.29 -1.68
C THR A 197 6.91 25.73 -2.98
N GLY A 198 5.85 25.05 -3.40
CA GLY A 198 5.11 25.33 -4.63
C GLY A 198 5.90 25.13 -5.93
N ALA A 199 7.08 24.52 -5.88
CA ALA A 199 7.88 24.23 -7.04
C ALA A 199 7.23 23.13 -7.91
N ASN A 200 7.48 23.17 -9.22
CA ASN A 200 7.07 22.12 -10.13
C ASN A 200 8.24 21.17 -10.40
N LEU A 201 8.25 20.00 -9.77
CA LEU A 201 9.24 18.93 -9.98
C LEU A 201 8.72 17.84 -10.92
N SER A 202 7.61 18.07 -11.62
CA SER A 202 6.99 17.02 -12.43
C SER A 202 7.95 16.55 -13.51
N HIS A 203 8.11 15.23 -13.65
CA HIS A 203 9.10 14.60 -14.54
C HIS A 203 10.58 14.93 -14.27
N ALA A 204 10.90 15.60 -13.16
CA ALA A 204 12.29 15.83 -12.79
C ALA A 204 12.99 14.52 -12.40
N ASP A 205 14.29 14.45 -12.66
CA ASP A 205 15.12 13.34 -12.25
C ASP A 205 15.90 13.69 -10.98
N LEU A 206 15.61 13.04 -9.87
CA LEU A 206 16.23 13.23 -8.56
C LEU A 206 16.91 11.93 -8.09
N ASP A 207 17.30 11.06 -9.01
CA ASP A 207 18.02 9.83 -8.72
C ASP A 207 19.30 10.11 -7.90
N HIS A 208 19.56 9.33 -6.84
CA HIS A 208 20.70 9.49 -5.91
C HIS A 208 20.81 10.89 -5.26
N SER A 209 19.74 11.70 -5.26
CA SER A 209 19.78 13.03 -4.65
C SER A 209 19.64 12.98 -3.13
N SER A 210 20.21 13.97 -2.44
CA SER A 210 20.06 14.12 -0.98
C SER A 210 19.08 15.26 -0.67
N LEU A 211 17.84 14.90 -0.30
CA LEU A 211 16.75 15.84 -0.02
C LEU A 211 16.27 15.76 1.43
N ARG A 212 17.15 15.41 2.37
CA ARG A 212 16.84 15.37 3.80
C ARG A 212 16.19 16.66 4.25
N ASP A 213 15.08 16.54 4.97
CA ASP A 213 14.33 17.67 5.51
C ASP A 213 13.86 18.70 4.45
N ALA A 214 13.80 18.33 3.17
CA ALA A 214 13.32 19.22 2.12
C ALA A 214 11.87 19.64 2.36
N ASP A 215 11.60 20.95 2.22
CA ASP A 215 10.24 21.48 2.25
C ASP A 215 9.62 21.34 0.86
N LEU A 216 8.74 20.36 0.71
CA LEU A 216 7.96 20.15 -0.50
C LEU A 216 6.55 20.73 -0.38
N THR A 217 6.24 21.62 0.56
CA THR A 217 4.88 22.18 0.73
C THR A 217 4.32 22.67 -0.61
N ASP A 218 3.13 22.22 -1.00
CA ASP A 218 2.48 22.54 -2.29
C ASP A 218 3.28 22.20 -3.57
N ALA A 219 4.42 21.52 -3.48
CA ALA A 219 5.21 21.10 -4.64
C ALA A 219 4.48 20.01 -5.46
N LEU A 220 4.62 20.09 -6.79
CA LEU A 220 4.14 19.07 -7.72
C LEU A 220 5.26 18.06 -7.99
N VAL A 221 5.02 16.78 -7.75
CA VAL A 221 6.03 15.71 -7.86
C VAL A 221 5.58 14.56 -8.76
N MET A 222 4.60 14.79 -9.64
CA MET A 222 4.12 13.73 -10.53
C MET A 222 5.22 13.28 -11.49
N TYR A 223 5.37 11.98 -11.68
CA TYR A 223 6.40 11.39 -12.56
C TYR A 223 7.85 11.72 -12.18
N THR A 224 8.10 12.24 -10.99
CA THR A 224 9.45 12.52 -10.49
C THR A 224 10.17 11.22 -10.15
N ASN A 225 11.44 11.11 -10.56
CA ASN A 225 12.27 9.97 -10.23
C ASN A 225 13.00 10.21 -8.89
N PHE A 226 12.59 9.54 -7.82
CA PHE A 226 13.26 9.55 -6.52
C PHE A 226 14.02 8.24 -6.25
N ASN A 227 14.44 7.53 -7.29
CA ASN A 227 15.24 6.31 -7.12
C ASN A 227 16.51 6.59 -6.29
N ASP A 228 16.83 5.74 -5.31
CA ASP A 228 17.98 5.92 -4.39
C ASP A 228 18.08 7.33 -3.78
N ALA A 229 16.96 8.07 -3.72
CA ALA A 229 16.94 9.40 -3.16
C ALA A 229 16.77 9.33 -1.65
N ASP A 230 17.47 10.20 -0.95
CA ASP A 230 17.41 10.33 0.49
C ASP A 230 16.35 11.36 0.88
N LEU A 231 15.16 10.84 1.24
CA LEU A 231 13.94 11.57 1.56
C LEU A 231 13.64 11.54 3.06
N LEU A 232 14.69 11.44 3.87
CA LEU A 232 14.57 11.33 5.31
C LEU A 232 13.82 12.55 5.89
N ARG A 233 12.77 12.27 6.68
CA ARG A 233 11.85 13.26 7.30
C ARG A 233 11.12 14.19 6.33
N VAL A 234 11.10 13.88 5.03
CA VAL A 234 10.36 14.67 4.03
C VAL A 234 8.86 14.47 4.20
N ASP A 235 8.09 15.56 4.03
CA ASP A 235 6.63 15.51 4.01
C ASP A 235 6.09 15.34 2.58
N LEU A 236 5.58 14.14 2.29
CA LEU A 236 4.90 13.77 1.06
C LEU A 236 3.37 13.68 1.23
N SER A 237 2.83 14.02 2.40
CA SER A 237 1.43 13.77 2.72
C SER A 237 0.47 14.47 1.77
N GLY A 238 -0.58 13.75 1.37
CA GLY A 238 -1.60 14.22 0.44
C GLY A 238 -1.11 14.55 -0.98
N LYS A 239 0.16 14.31 -1.33
CA LYS A 239 0.67 14.58 -2.67
C LYS A 239 0.18 13.55 -3.68
N ASP A 240 0.03 14.00 -4.92
CA ASP A 240 -0.14 13.12 -6.07
C ASP A 240 1.21 12.53 -6.45
N LEU A 241 1.40 11.24 -6.11
CA LEU A 241 2.59 10.47 -6.43
C LEU A 241 2.43 9.67 -7.73
N THR A 242 1.49 10.02 -8.61
CA THR A 242 1.29 9.35 -9.89
C THR A 242 2.60 9.32 -10.68
N GLY A 243 3.01 8.12 -11.09
CA GLY A 243 4.21 7.90 -11.89
C GLY A 243 5.55 8.11 -11.18
N THR A 244 5.56 8.46 -9.88
CA THR A 244 6.82 8.59 -9.15
C THR A 244 7.52 7.25 -8.97
N ILE A 245 8.83 7.27 -9.05
CA ILE A 245 9.71 6.14 -8.76
C ILE A 245 10.27 6.35 -7.35
N LEU A 246 10.07 5.38 -6.46
CA LEU A 246 10.53 5.40 -5.06
C LEU A 246 11.39 4.17 -4.72
N THR A 247 11.84 3.43 -5.73
CA THR A 247 12.70 2.27 -5.57
C THR A 247 14.00 2.69 -4.88
N GLU A 248 14.39 1.94 -3.85
CA GLU A 248 15.62 2.20 -3.05
C GLU A 248 15.65 3.55 -2.30
N ALA A 249 14.59 4.36 -2.35
CA ALA A 249 14.53 5.62 -1.62
C ALA A 249 14.56 5.41 -0.10
N ASP A 250 15.25 6.30 0.61
CA ASP A 250 15.20 6.37 2.07
C ASP A 250 14.03 7.25 2.52
N LEU A 251 12.92 6.61 2.91
CA LEU A 251 11.73 7.26 3.46
C LEU A 251 11.72 7.21 5.00
N THR A 252 12.88 7.08 5.64
CA THR A 252 13.00 7.07 7.11
C THR A 252 12.32 8.30 7.69
N GLN A 253 11.37 8.08 8.60
CA GLN A 253 10.58 9.14 9.26
C GLN A 253 9.81 10.08 8.30
N ALA A 254 9.68 9.72 7.02
CA ALA A 254 8.91 10.51 6.06
C ALA A 254 7.41 10.47 6.41
N ASN A 255 6.69 11.57 6.10
CA ASN A 255 5.24 11.62 6.24
C ASN A 255 4.59 11.30 4.89
N LEU A 256 3.97 10.13 4.78
CA LEU A 256 3.28 9.66 3.58
C LEU A 256 1.76 9.66 3.78
N THR A 257 1.24 10.33 4.82
CA THR A 257 -0.18 10.24 5.19
C THR A 257 -1.10 10.54 4.01
N GLY A 258 -2.05 9.65 3.74
CA GLY A 258 -3.11 9.86 2.73
C GLY A 258 -2.66 9.79 1.27
N VAL A 259 -1.42 9.37 0.98
CA VAL A 259 -0.95 9.21 -0.41
C VAL A 259 -1.37 7.87 -1.01
N ASP A 260 -1.46 7.82 -2.34
CA ASP A 260 -1.69 6.59 -3.09
C ASP A 260 -0.35 5.95 -3.48
N LEU A 261 -0.07 4.79 -2.91
CA LEU A 261 1.09 3.95 -3.20
C LEU A 261 0.69 2.64 -3.87
N SER A 262 -0.57 2.48 -4.28
CA SER A 262 -1.06 1.21 -4.83
C SER A 262 -0.25 0.75 -6.03
N GLY A 263 0.10 -0.54 -6.03
CA GLY A 263 0.91 -1.16 -7.08
C GLY A 263 2.32 -0.60 -7.28
N LYS A 264 2.80 0.33 -6.43
CA LYS A 264 4.18 0.84 -6.55
C LYS A 264 5.18 -0.25 -6.22
N ASP A 265 6.26 -0.26 -7.00
CA ASP A 265 7.42 -1.10 -6.72
C ASP A 265 8.29 -0.43 -5.66
N PHE A 266 8.51 -1.16 -4.56
CA PHE A 266 9.42 -0.80 -3.49
C PHE A 266 10.60 -1.78 -3.38
N GLY A 267 10.69 -2.73 -4.30
CA GLY A 267 11.67 -3.81 -4.33
C GLY A 267 13.10 -3.32 -4.53
N LEU A 268 14.00 -4.31 -4.64
CA LEU A 268 15.39 -4.06 -4.99
C LEU A 268 15.48 -3.77 -6.48
N SER A 269 16.22 -2.74 -6.88
CA SER A 269 16.66 -2.66 -8.27
C SER A 269 17.68 -3.78 -8.52
N THR A 270 17.61 -4.42 -9.68
CA THR A 270 18.50 -5.54 -10.05
C THR A 270 19.96 -5.12 -10.23
N MET A 271 20.31 -3.84 -10.05
CA MET A 271 21.65 -3.28 -10.25
C MET A 271 22.69 -3.75 -9.22
N SER A 272 23.65 -4.54 -9.66
CA SER A 272 24.63 -5.29 -8.86
C SER A 272 25.61 -4.40 -8.08
N GLY A 273 25.78 -4.62 -6.77
CA GLY A 273 27.10 -4.45 -6.13
C GLY A 273 27.22 -3.71 -4.79
N LYS A 274 26.17 -3.08 -4.26
CA LYS A 274 26.16 -2.55 -2.87
C LYS A 274 25.11 -3.29 -2.04
N GLU A 275 25.22 -3.27 -0.70
CA GLU A 275 24.20 -3.90 0.17
C GLU A 275 22.84 -3.31 -0.16
N LYS A 276 22.04 -4.06 -0.93
CA LYS A 276 20.82 -3.53 -1.52
C LYS A 276 19.73 -3.57 -0.47
N THR A 277 19.41 -2.42 0.10
CA THR A 277 18.17 -2.22 0.81
C THR A 277 17.15 -1.72 -0.21
N GLY A 278 15.98 -2.35 -0.29
CA GLY A 278 14.86 -1.76 -1.04
C GLY A 278 14.43 -0.45 -0.38
N THR A 279 13.31 0.13 -0.81
CA THR A 279 12.78 1.33 -0.15
C THR A 279 12.70 1.16 1.36
N VAL A 280 13.23 2.13 2.12
CA VAL A 280 13.35 2.09 3.58
C VAL A 280 12.17 2.83 4.21
N PHE A 281 11.41 2.16 5.08
CA PHE A 281 10.20 2.72 5.72
C PHE A 281 10.33 2.92 7.24
N THR A 282 11.54 2.85 7.79
CA THR A 282 11.76 2.90 9.24
C THR A 282 11.21 4.21 9.83
N GLY A 283 10.23 4.10 10.74
CA GLY A 283 9.56 5.25 11.33
C GLY A 283 8.67 6.06 10.39
N ALA A 284 8.47 5.62 9.14
CA ALA A 284 7.62 6.32 8.17
C ALA A 284 6.15 6.32 8.63
N ASN A 285 5.45 7.43 8.38
CA ASN A 285 4.03 7.53 8.65
C ASN A 285 3.20 7.19 7.41
N LEU A 286 2.69 5.96 7.33
CA LEU A 286 1.81 5.44 6.28
C LEU A 286 0.33 5.47 6.73
N SER A 287 -0.06 6.41 7.61
CA SER A 287 -1.45 6.51 8.04
C SER A 287 -2.37 6.86 6.86
N ASN A 288 -3.51 6.19 6.76
CA ASN A 288 -4.50 6.42 5.68
C ASN A 288 -3.95 6.28 4.25
N THR A 289 -2.81 5.62 4.05
CA THR A 289 -2.25 5.41 2.70
C THR A 289 -2.95 4.26 1.99
N ASN A 290 -3.05 4.36 0.67
CA ASN A 290 -3.44 3.23 -0.16
C ASN A 290 -2.20 2.41 -0.54
N LEU A 291 -2.04 1.22 0.00
CA LEU A 291 -0.95 0.28 -0.26
C LEU A 291 -1.45 -0.96 -1.03
N THR A 292 -2.63 -0.88 -1.64
CA THR A 292 -3.27 -2.02 -2.29
C THR A 292 -2.34 -2.67 -3.31
N GLY A 293 -2.16 -4.00 -3.20
CA GLY A 293 -1.36 -4.79 -4.14
C GLY A 293 0.15 -4.53 -4.12
N THR A 294 0.66 -3.78 -3.14
CA THR A 294 2.12 -3.51 -3.02
C THR A 294 2.88 -4.71 -2.45
N ASP A 295 4.19 -4.78 -2.72
CA ASP A 295 5.08 -5.76 -2.09
C ASP A 295 5.91 -5.13 -0.97
N LEU A 296 5.57 -5.49 0.27
CA LEU A 296 6.30 -5.14 1.49
C LEU A 296 6.99 -6.36 2.12
N SER A 297 7.09 -7.49 1.42
CA SER A 297 7.64 -8.72 1.98
C SER A 297 9.07 -8.55 2.47
N GLY A 298 9.34 -9.09 3.66
CA GLY A 298 10.65 -9.04 4.33
C GLY A 298 11.18 -7.63 4.65
N LYS A 299 10.42 -6.55 4.41
CA LYS A 299 10.88 -5.19 4.69
C LYS A 299 10.99 -4.93 6.19
N ASP A 300 11.98 -4.12 6.56
CA ASP A 300 12.05 -3.53 7.89
C ASP A 300 10.95 -2.46 8.02
N LEU A 301 9.94 -2.78 8.81
CA LEU A 301 8.82 -1.90 9.12
C LEU A 301 8.93 -1.36 10.56
N THR A 302 10.13 -1.34 11.15
CA THR A 302 10.34 -0.83 12.51
C THR A 302 9.80 0.59 12.64
N ASP A 303 9.01 0.83 13.69
CA ASP A 303 8.36 2.12 13.99
C ASP A 303 7.43 2.70 12.89
N THR A 304 7.22 2.00 11.78
CA THR A 304 6.25 2.41 10.74
C THR A 304 4.83 2.41 11.29
N ILE A 305 4.06 3.46 10.95
CA ILE A 305 2.68 3.69 11.39
C ILE A 305 1.72 3.34 10.25
N PHE A 306 0.75 2.44 10.50
CA PHE A 306 -0.23 1.99 9.50
C PHE A 306 -1.67 2.39 9.81
N THR A 307 -1.97 3.20 10.82
CA THR A 307 -3.35 3.51 11.23
C THR A 307 -4.22 3.97 10.05
N GLY A 308 -5.34 3.28 9.80
CA GLY A 308 -6.23 3.58 8.68
C GLY A 308 -5.72 3.23 7.28
N ALA A 309 -4.54 2.61 7.15
CA ALA A 309 -3.98 2.24 5.85
C ALA A 309 -4.81 1.13 5.17
N ASN A 310 -4.96 1.24 3.85
CA ASN A 310 -5.51 0.17 3.04
C ASN A 310 -4.38 -0.76 2.57
N LEU A 311 -4.28 -1.94 3.19
CA LEU A 311 -3.31 -3.00 2.89
C LEU A 311 -3.97 -4.16 2.14
N SER A 312 -5.07 -3.92 1.42
CA SER A 312 -5.76 -4.96 0.67
C SER A 312 -4.82 -5.57 -0.37
N ASP A 313 -4.79 -6.90 -0.50
CA ASP A 313 -3.92 -7.60 -1.45
C ASP A 313 -2.42 -7.30 -1.32
N THR A 314 -1.97 -6.64 -0.25
CA THR A 314 -0.55 -6.32 -0.01
C THR A 314 0.20 -7.57 0.41
N ASN A 315 1.41 -7.76 -0.13
CA ASN A 315 2.32 -8.82 0.32
C ASN A 315 3.13 -8.35 1.54
N LEU A 316 2.82 -8.90 2.71
CA LEU A 316 3.48 -8.65 4.00
C LEU A 316 4.27 -9.87 4.48
N THR A 317 4.56 -10.83 3.60
CA THR A 317 5.21 -12.09 3.95
C THR A 317 6.51 -11.86 4.73
N GLY A 318 6.65 -12.55 5.87
CA GLY A 318 7.86 -12.52 6.70
C GLY A 318 8.18 -11.18 7.37
N THR A 319 7.27 -10.21 7.36
CA THR A 319 7.45 -8.92 8.06
C THR A 319 7.23 -9.04 9.57
N ASP A 320 7.76 -8.07 10.33
CA ASP A 320 7.45 -7.92 11.76
C ASP A 320 6.38 -6.85 12.00
N LEU A 321 5.17 -7.29 12.35
CA LEU A 321 4.07 -6.42 12.75
C LEU A 321 3.77 -6.50 14.25
N SER A 322 4.69 -7.04 15.06
CA SER A 322 4.45 -7.26 16.48
C SER A 322 4.19 -5.96 17.23
N GLY A 323 3.14 -5.97 18.04
CA GLY A 323 2.68 -4.83 18.84
C GLY A 323 2.25 -3.60 18.03
N LYS A 324 2.19 -3.67 16.70
CA LYS A 324 1.78 -2.53 15.87
C LYS A 324 0.31 -2.22 16.07
N ASP A 325 0.01 -0.92 16.11
CA ASP A 325 -1.35 -0.42 16.04
C ASP A 325 -1.86 -0.54 14.60
N LEU A 326 -2.76 -1.50 14.39
CA LEU A 326 -3.45 -1.71 13.13
C LEU A 326 -4.88 -1.14 13.16
N THR A 327 -5.20 -0.20 14.05
CA THR A 327 -6.54 0.40 14.10
C THR A 327 -6.95 0.93 12.72
N ASP A 328 -8.19 0.63 12.32
CA ASP A 328 -8.80 0.99 11.04
C ASP A 328 -8.07 0.51 9.77
N THR A 329 -7.07 -0.37 9.87
CA THR A 329 -6.44 -0.97 8.68
C THR A 329 -7.35 -1.97 7.98
N ILE A 330 -7.27 -1.99 6.65
CA ILE A 330 -7.95 -2.97 5.79
C ILE A 330 -6.92 -4.02 5.37
N LEU A 331 -7.19 -5.31 5.61
CA LEU A 331 -6.28 -6.43 5.36
C LEU A 331 -6.89 -7.52 4.47
N THR A 332 -8.05 -7.26 3.86
CA THR A 332 -8.75 -8.21 2.98
C THR A 332 -7.83 -8.63 1.84
N GLY A 333 -7.69 -9.94 1.61
CA GLY A 333 -6.81 -10.47 0.54
C GLY A 333 -5.29 -10.33 0.79
N ALA A 334 -4.86 -9.65 1.86
CA ALA A 334 -3.44 -9.46 2.14
C ALA A 334 -2.71 -10.79 2.38
N ASN A 335 -1.43 -10.87 2.02
CA ASN A 335 -0.59 -12.01 2.33
C ASN A 335 0.28 -11.73 3.56
N LEU A 336 -0.12 -12.29 4.70
CA LEU A 336 0.54 -12.24 6.01
C LEU A 336 1.29 -13.54 6.34
N SER A 337 1.69 -14.32 5.33
CA SER A 337 2.40 -15.58 5.56
C SER A 337 3.68 -15.35 6.36
N ASP A 338 3.92 -16.16 7.39
CA ASP A 338 5.09 -16.06 8.27
C ASP A 338 5.30 -14.68 8.94
N THR A 339 4.29 -13.80 8.93
CA THR A 339 4.34 -12.49 9.57
C THR A 339 4.30 -12.62 11.09
N ASN A 340 5.15 -11.88 11.81
CA ASN A 340 5.07 -11.80 13.27
C ASN A 340 3.93 -10.87 13.70
N LEU A 341 2.82 -11.45 14.16
CA LEU A 341 1.63 -10.73 14.66
C LEU A 341 1.53 -10.70 16.19
N THR A 342 2.64 -10.97 16.90
CA THR A 342 2.61 -11.07 18.37
C THR A 342 2.23 -9.74 19.02
N GLY A 343 1.20 -9.76 19.86
CA GLY A 343 0.74 -8.55 20.57
C GLY A 343 -0.06 -7.56 19.70
N THR A 344 -0.33 -7.88 18.44
CA THR A 344 -1.17 -7.09 17.53
C THR A 344 -2.65 -7.34 17.82
N ASP A 345 -3.46 -6.27 17.90
CA ASP A 345 -4.92 -6.41 18.02
C ASP A 345 -5.54 -6.62 16.65
N LEU A 346 -6.06 -7.83 16.43
CA LEU A 346 -6.78 -8.20 15.21
C LEU A 346 -8.29 -8.36 15.45
N SER A 347 -8.79 -7.95 16.63
CA SER A 347 -10.22 -8.05 16.94
C SER A 347 -11.05 -7.16 16.01
N GLY A 348 -12.23 -7.67 15.61
CA GLY A 348 -13.14 -7.01 14.69
C GLY A 348 -12.65 -6.87 13.23
N LYS A 349 -11.45 -7.33 12.90
CA LYS A 349 -10.91 -7.19 11.54
C LYS A 349 -11.56 -8.14 10.55
N ASP A 350 -11.75 -7.62 9.34
CA ASP A 350 -12.10 -8.44 8.18
C ASP A 350 -10.83 -8.99 7.53
N LEU A 351 -10.60 -10.28 7.72
CA LEU A 351 -9.51 -11.05 7.12
C LEU A 351 -10.04 -12.03 6.05
N THR A 352 -11.15 -11.68 5.40
CA THR A 352 -11.69 -12.43 4.27
C THR A 352 -10.61 -12.58 3.19
N GLN A 353 -10.40 -13.81 2.73
CA GLN A 353 -9.40 -14.17 1.71
C GLN A 353 -7.93 -13.81 2.03
N THR A 354 -7.63 -13.38 3.27
CA THR A 354 -6.26 -13.11 3.72
C THR A 354 -5.47 -14.43 3.81
N VAL A 355 -4.20 -14.40 3.42
CA VAL A 355 -3.27 -15.53 3.60
C VAL A 355 -2.52 -15.35 4.92
N LEU A 356 -2.77 -16.25 5.86
CA LEU A 356 -2.21 -16.33 7.21
C LEU A 356 -1.44 -17.66 7.37
N SER A 357 -0.77 -18.12 6.32
CA SER A 357 -0.04 -19.38 6.37
C SER A 357 1.13 -19.30 7.36
N GLY A 358 1.30 -20.31 8.21
CA GLY A 358 2.41 -20.41 9.16
C GLY A 358 2.37 -19.42 10.35
N VAL A 359 1.38 -18.53 10.42
CA VAL A 359 1.34 -17.52 11.50
C VAL A 359 1.02 -18.14 12.86
N ASN A 360 1.49 -17.49 13.93
CA ASN A 360 1.11 -17.85 15.29
C ASN A 360 -0.04 -16.96 15.80
N LEU A 361 -1.24 -17.53 15.89
CA LEU A 361 -2.43 -16.89 16.47
C LEU A 361 -2.79 -17.49 17.84
N SER A 362 -1.94 -18.36 18.41
CA SER A 362 -2.15 -18.86 19.76
C SER A 362 -2.14 -17.69 20.75
N ASN A 363 -3.17 -17.60 21.57
CA ASN A 363 -3.42 -16.49 22.51
C ASN A 363 -3.80 -15.14 21.88
N THR A 364 -4.08 -15.07 20.58
CA THR A 364 -4.62 -13.86 19.95
C THR A 364 -6.10 -13.70 20.29
N ASN A 365 -6.55 -12.47 20.54
CA ASN A 365 -7.96 -12.16 20.68
C ASN A 365 -8.63 -12.15 19.29
N LEU A 366 -9.31 -13.24 18.94
CA LEU A 366 -10.01 -13.35 17.67
C LEU A 366 -11.45 -12.81 17.73
N THR A 367 -11.87 -12.11 18.80
CA THR A 367 -13.25 -11.61 18.93
C THR A 367 -13.66 -10.79 17.71
N GLU A 368 -14.88 -11.04 17.19
CA GLU A 368 -15.46 -10.34 16.02
C GLU A 368 -14.70 -10.41 14.69
N MET A 369 -13.53 -11.07 14.65
CA MET A 369 -12.77 -11.28 13.42
C MET A 369 -13.53 -12.14 12.40
N ILE A 370 -13.48 -11.74 11.13
CA ILE A 370 -14.04 -12.44 9.96
C ILE A 370 -12.90 -13.17 9.23
N LEU A 371 -13.08 -14.46 8.95
CA LEU A 371 -12.05 -15.35 8.37
C LEU A 371 -12.58 -16.17 7.18
N THR A 372 -13.68 -15.74 6.58
CA THR A 372 -14.31 -16.46 5.46
C THR A 372 -13.32 -16.59 4.31
N GLY A 373 -13.07 -17.82 3.85
CA GLY A 373 -12.13 -18.08 2.76
C GLY A 373 -10.66 -17.73 3.05
N ALA A 374 -10.28 -17.41 4.29
CA ALA A 374 -8.89 -17.16 4.67
C ALA A 374 -8.04 -18.43 4.54
N ASP A 375 -6.74 -18.28 4.25
CA ASP A 375 -5.78 -19.38 4.26
C ASP A 375 -4.98 -19.38 5.57
N LEU A 376 -5.33 -20.28 6.47
CA LEU A 376 -4.69 -20.53 7.77
C LEU A 376 -3.84 -21.82 7.73
N SER A 377 -3.34 -22.22 6.56
CA SER A 377 -2.50 -23.41 6.43
C SER A 377 -1.29 -23.37 7.38
N ASN A 378 -1.05 -24.46 8.11
CA ASN A 378 0.02 -24.59 9.11
C ASN A 378 0.02 -23.51 10.21
N ALA A 379 -1.04 -22.72 10.36
CA ALA A 379 -1.13 -21.72 11.42
C ALA A 379 -1.25 -22.37 12.80
N ASN A 380 -0.67 -21.74 13.81
CA ASN A 380 -0.87 -22.14 15.20
C ASN A 380 -2.10 -21.43 15.78
N LEU A 381 -3.19 -22.18 15.93
CA LEU A 381 -4.46 -21.80 16.54
C LEU A 381 -4.71 -22.60 17.83
N SER A 382 -3.67 -23.10 18.49
CA SER A 382 -3.84 -23.94 19.69
C SER A 382 -4.52 -23.15 20.83
N GLY A 383 -5.54 -23.77 21.43
CA GLY A 383 -6.27 -23.22 22.58
C GLY A 383 -7.14 -21.99 22.33
N VAL A 384 -7.27 -21.51 21.08
CA VAL A 384 -8.06 -20.32 20.77
C VAL A 384 -9.56 -20.54 20.93
N ASP A 385 -10.32 -19.45 21.07
CA ASP A 385 -11.78 -19.47 21.06
C ASP A 385 -12.31 -19.01 19.69
N LEU A 386 -12.79 -19.96 18.90
CA LEU A 386 -13.41 -19.76 17.59
C LEU A 386 -14.93 -20.01 17.65
N SER A 387 -15.52 -20.03 18.85
CA SER A 387 -16.94 -20.35 19.02
C SER A 387 -17.84 -19.37 18.27
N GLY A 388 -18.85 -19.88 17.57
CA GLY A 388 -19.84 -19.12 16.80
C GLY A 388 -19.30 -18.45 15.53
N LYS A 389 -18.04 -18.67 15.17
CA LYS A 389 -17.44 -18.01 14.00
C LYS A 389 -17.86 -18.63 12.68
N ASN A 390 -17.85 -17.80 11.65
CA ASN A 390 -17.94 -18.25 10.26
C ASN A 390 -16.55 -18.47 9.69
N LEU A 391 -16.21 -19.74 9.48
CA LEU A 391 -15.00 -20.26 8.83
C LEU A 391 -15.36 -21.03 7.55
N THR A 392 -16.43 -20.59 6.86
CA THR A 392 -16.84 -21.18 5.59
C THR A 392 -15.72 -21.02 4.57
N ASP A 393 -15.44 -22.11 3.85
CA ASP A 393 -14.41 -22.21 2.80
C ASP A 393 -12.97 -21.82 3.25
N THR A 394 -12.71 -21.72 4.55
CA THR A 394 -11.37 -21.46 5.10
C THR A 394 -10.44 -22.64 4.84
N ILE A 395 -9.18 -22.37 4.50
CA ILE A 395 -8.13 -23.37 4.35
C ILE A 395 -7.38 -23.49 5.69
N LEU A 396 -7.39 -24.67 6.30
CA LEU A 396 -6.80 -25.01 7.60
C LEU A 396 -5.86 -26.22 7.45
N THR A 397 -5.29 -26.43 6.27
CA THR A 397 -4.44 -27.59 5.97
C THR A 397 -3.23 -27.60 6.92
N GLY A 398 -3.07 -28.67 7.69
CA GLY A 398 -1.96 -28.80 8.64
C GLY A 398 -1.99 -27.83 9.83
N ALA A 399 -3.08 -27.07 10.03
CA ALA A 399 -3.18 -26.12 11.14
C ALA A 399 -3.21 -26.84 12.51
N ASP A 400 -2.62 -26.21 13.53
CA ASP A 400 -2.73 -26.66 14.92
C ASP A 400 -3.94 -26.00 15.58
N LEU A 401 -5.04 -26.74 15.68
CA LEU A 401 -6.27 -26.35 16.39
C LEU A 401 -6.39 -27.08 17.73
N SER A 402 -5.31 -27.67 18.25
CA SER A 402 -5.39 -28.49 19.45
C SER A 402 -5.91 -27.69 20.64
N ASN A 403 -6.84 -28.25 21.40
CA ASN A 403 -7.54 -27.60 22.52
C ASN A 403 -8.38 -26.36 22.14
N ALA A 404 -8.58 -26.05 20.85
CA ALA A 404 -9.42 -24.94 20.44
C ALA A 404 -10.90 -25.18 20.78
N LYS A 405 -11.62 -24.08 21.08
CA LYS A 405 -13.07 -24.10 21.23
C LYS A 405 -13.72 -23.74 19.90
N LEU A 406 -14.53 -24.64 19.39
CA LEU A 406 -15.18 -24.58 18.10
C LEU A 406 -16.70 -24.79 18.26
N LEU A 407 -17.28 -24.28 19.36
CA LEU A 407 -18.70 -24.43 19.66
C LEU A 407 -19.52 -23.62 18.67
N ASP A 408 -20.58 -24.18 18.08
CA ASP A 408 -21.44 -23.49 17.10
C ASP A 408 -20.67 -22.89 15.90
N VAL A 409 -19.45 -23.34 15.60
CA VAL A 409 -18.66 -22.82 14.50
C VAL A 409 -19.22 -23.29 13.16
N ASN A 410 -19.19 -22.43 12.14
CA ASN A 410 -19.51 -22.82 10.77
C ASN A 410 -18.23 -23.08 9.98
N LEU A 411 -17.93 -24.35 9.73
CA LEU A 411 -16.81 -24.87 8.93
C LEU A 411 -17.31 -25.49 7.61
N THR A 412 -18.44 -25.01 7.07
CA THR A 412 -18.97 -25.51 5.80
C THR A 412 -17.91 -25.38 4.70
N GLY A 413 -17.60 -26.46 3.99
CA GLY A 413 -16.62 -26.46 2.90
C GLY A 413 -15.16 -26.24 3.32
N ALA A 414 -14.86 -26.10 4.62
CA ALA A 414 -13.51 -25.84 5.08
C ALA A 414 -12.55 -27.01 4.79
N ASN A 415 -11.30 -26.69 4.46
CA ASN A 415 -10.26 -27.69 4.25
C ASN A 415 -9.40 -27.86 5.51
N LEU A 416 -9.66 -28.91 6.28
CA LEU A 416 -8.97 -29.31 7.51
C LEU A 416 -8.01 -30.49 7.27
N GLN A 417 -7.55 -30.71 6.04
CA GLN A 417 -6.66 -31.82 5.72
C GLN A 417 -5.41 -31.80 6.61
N ASN A 418 -5.08 -32.92 7.24
CA ASN A 418 -3.96 -33.09 8.17
C ASN A 418 -3.95 -32.11 9.38
N ALA A 419 -5.06 -31.44 9.70
CA ALA A 419 -5.12 -30.53 10.84
C ALA A 419 -5.07 -31.29 12.18
N ASP A 420 -4.46 -30.68 13.20
CA ASP A 420 -4.47 -31.17 14.57
C ASP A 420 -5.70 -30.62 15.30
N LEU A 421 -6.73 -31.46 15.45
CA LEU A 421 -8.00 -31.15 16.12
C LEU A 421 -8.08 -31.84 17.49
N ARG A 422 -6.96 -32.26 18.08
CA ARG A 422 -6.98 -33.00 19.34
C ARG A 422 -7.57 -32.16 20.46
N TYR A 423 -8.40 -32.78 21.29
CA TYR A 423 -9.05 -32.12 22.44
C TYR A 423 -9.94 -30.92 22.09
N THR A 424 -10.37 -30.79 20.83
CA THR A 424 -11.27 -29.69 20.42
C THR A 424 -12.70 -29.89 20.91
N LEU A 425 -13.40 -28.77 21.10
CA LEU A 425 -14.84 -28.75 21.38
C LEU A 425 -15.60 -28.33 20.12
N LEU A 426 -16.03 -29.31 19.32
CA LEU A 426 -16.82 -29.13 18.09
C LEU A 426 -18.34 -29.29 18.37
N ILE A 427 -18.79 -28.88 19.55
CA ILE A 427 -20.20 -29.03 19.95
C ILE A 427 -21.07 -28.13 19.04
N ASP A 428 -22.09 -28.71 18.42
CA ASP A 428 -23.01 -28.04 17.49
C ASP A 428 -22.31 -27.36 16.29
N ALA A 429 -21.08 -27.75 15.98
CA ALA A 429 -20.33 -27.26 14.82
C ALA A 429 -20.93 -27.73 13.49
N ASN A 430 -20.94 -26.87 12.47
CA ASN A 430 -21.34 -27.23 11.11
C ASN A 430 -20.11 -27.56 10.25
N LEU A 431 -19.88 -28.85 9.98
CA LEU A 431 -18.80 -29.39 9.15
C LEU A 431 -19.33 -29.92 7.80
N LEU A 432 -20.46 -29.39 7.31
CA LEU A 432 -21.06 -29.78 6.04
C LEU A 432 -20.03 -29.69 4.90
N ASN A 433 -19.79 -30.80 4.19
CA ASN A 433 -18.82 -30.90 3.10
C ASN A 433 -17.37 -30.53 3.46
N ALA A 434 -17.00 -30.50 4.74
CA ALA A 434 -15.62 -30.21 5.15
C ALA A 434 -14.68 -31.36 4.76
N ILE A 435 -13.42 -31.03 4.44
CA ILE A 435 -12.37 -32.00 4.12
C ILE A 435 -11.53 -32.22 5.37
N LEU A 436 -11.61 -33.38 6.01
CA LEU A 436 -10.83 -33.76 7.20
C LEU A 436 -9.86 -34.92 6.92
N THR A 437 -9.44 -35.10 5.68
CA THR A 437 -8.55 -36.20 5.30
C THR A 437 -7.27 -36.15 6.12
N GLY A 438 -6.94 -37.24 6.82
CA GLY A 438 -5.74 -37.32 7.67
C GLY A 438 -5.75 -36.44 8.93
N ALA A 439 -6.86 -35.76 9.26
CA ALA A 439 -6.94 -34.92 10.45
C ALA A 439 -6.91 -35.74 11.76
N ASP A 440 -6.30 -35.21 12.81
CA ASP A 440 -6.29 -35.85 14.13
C ASP A 440 -7.36 -35.28 15.06
N LEU A 441 -8.47 -35.99 15.19
CA LEU A 441 -9.59 -35.68 16.09
C LEU A 441 -9.53 -36.45 17.40
N SER A 442 -8.35 -36.93 17.82
CA SER A 442 -8.25 -37.70 19.06
C SER A 442 -8.74 -36.87 20.26
N GLN A 443 -9.62 -37.45 21.07
CA GLN A 443 -10.25 -36.81 22.23
C GLN A 443 -11.13 -35.58 21.89
N ALA A 444 -11.48 -35.36 20.62
CA ALA A 444 -12.39 -34.29 20.23
C ALA A 444 -13.85 -34.61 20.64
N VAL A 445 -14.62 -33.56 20.91
CA VAL A 445 -16.05 -33.67 21.27
C VAL A 445 -16.92 -33.12 20.14
N LEU A 446 -17.60 -34.01 19.41
CA LEU A 446 -18.43 -33.67 18.24
C LEU A 446 -19.94 -33.78 18.52
N SER A 447 -20.37 -33.54 19.77
CA SER A 447 -21.79 -33.67 20.13
C SER A 447 -22.63 -32.63 19.38
N GLY A 448 -23.63 -33.07 18.62
CA GLY A 448 -24.49 -32.19 17.82
C GLY A 448 -23.86 -31.69 16.51
N ALA A 449 -22.59 -31.97 16.26
CA ALA A 449 -21.90 -31.53 15.05
C ALA A 449 -22.56 -32.11 13.78
N ILE A 450 -22.66 -31.32 12.72
CA ILE A 450 -23.21 -31.73 11.42
C ILE A 450 -22.07 -32.13 10.50
N LEU A 451 -21.95 -33.42 10.15
CA LEU A 451 -20.90 -33.97 9.28
C LEU A 451 -21.42 -34.50 7.94
N THR A 452 -22.62 -34.08 7.52
CA THR A 452 -23.16 -34.46 6.21
C THR A 452 -22.16 -34.12 5.11
N GLY A 453 -21.77 -35.11 4.29
CA GLY A 453 -20.82 -34.92 3.19
C GLY A 453 -19.37 -34.64 3.59
N ALA A 454 -19.03 -34.62 4.88
CA ALA A 454 -17.64 -34.44 5.31
C ALA A 454 -16.76 -35.63 4.89
N ASN A 455 -15.53 -35.37 4.46
CA ASN A 455 -14.56 -36.41 4.13
C ASN A 455 -13.64 -36.68 5.33
N LEU A 456 -13.75 -37.85 5.95
CA LEU A 456 -12.90 -38.29 7.08
C LEU A 456 -11.95 -39.44 6.71
N GLU A 457 -11.59 -39.58 5.44
CA GLU A 457 -10.60 -40.57 5.01
C GLU A 457 -9.30 -40.41 5.81
N ASP A 458 -8.78 -41.51 6.36
CA ASP A 458 -7.57 -41.54 7.20
C ASP A 458 -7.59 -40.64 8.46
N ALA A 459 -8.74 -40.09 8.85
CA ALA A 459 -8.86 -39.31 10.07
C ALA A 459 -8.65 -40.17 11.33
N ILE A 460 -7.96 -39.62 12.34
CA ILE A 460 -7.70 -40.29 13.61
C ILE A 460 -8.79 -39.91 14.61
N LEU A 461 -9.58 -40.89 15.08
CA LEU A 461 -10.75 -40.66 15.95
C LEU A 461 -10.57 -41.27 17.36
N THR A 462 -9.34 -41.43 17.82
CA THR A 462 -9.04 -42.14 19.08
C THR A 462 -9.70 -41.42 20.26
N ASN A 463 -10.63 -42.09 20.94
CA ASN A 463 -11.41 -41.55 22.06
C ASN A 463 -12.25 -40.30 21.73
N ALA A 464 -12.60 -40.08 20.45
CA ALA A 464 -13.51 -39.00 20.08
C ALA A 464 -14.95 -39.29 20.55
N ILE A 465 -15.70 -38.26 20.92
CA ILE A 465 -17.13 -38.36 21.25
C ILE A 465 -17.95 -38.04 19.99
N LEU A 466 -18.58 -39.06 19.41
CA LEU A 466 -19.21 -39.03 18.08
C LEU A 466 -20.74 -38.96 18.10
N ASN A 467 -21.33 -38.26 19.08
CA ASN A 467 -22.77 -37.97 19.14
C ASN A 467 -23.18 -36.91 18.09
N CYS A 468 -22.73 -37.08 16.85
CA CYS A 468 -22.88 -36.15 15.73
C CYS A 468 -24.08 -36.52 14.83
N ILE A 469 -24.30 -35.74 13.77
CA ILE A 469 -25.42 -35.88 12.86
C ILE A 469 -24.91 -35.97 11.41
N GLY A 470 -25.52 -36.85 10.60
CA GLY A 470 -25.39 -36.81 9.14
C GLY A 470 -24.19 -37.57 8.54
N HIS A 471 -23.40 -38.30 9.34
CA HIS A 471 -22.29 -39.13 8.86
C HIS A 471 -22.35 -40.56 9.42
N SER A 472 -21.79 -41.53 8.70
CA SER A 472 -21.83 -42.97 9.06
C SER A 472 -21.06 -43.32 10.33
N ILE A 473 -20.20 -42.43 10.80
CA ILE A 473 -19.40 -42.60 12.03
C ILE A 473 -20.15 -42.15 13.29
N CYS A 474 -21.25 -41.42 13.13
CA CYS A 474 -22.01 -40.88 14.26
C CYS A 474 -22.75 -42.01 14.98
N ILE A 475 -22.57 -42.12 16.30
CA ILE A 475 -23.08 -43.22 17.14
C ILE A 475 -23.78 -42.72 18.39
#